data_AF-A0A2P7BJ74-F1
#
_entry.id   AF-A0A2P7BJ74-F1
#
_cell.length_a   1.000
_cell.length_b   1.000
_cell.length_c   1.000
_cell.angle_alpha   90.00
_cell.angle_beta   90.00
_cell.angle_gamma   90.00
#
_symmetry.space_group_name_H-M   'P 1'
#
loop_
_entity.id
_entity.type
_entity.pdbx_description
1 polymer ?
#
loop_
_entity_poly.entity_id
_entity_poly.type
_entity_poly.pdbx_seq_one_letter_code
_entity_poly.pdbx_strand_id
1 'polypeptide(L)'
;MSENFEFKLIATDGMARRGEITMPRGTVRTPAFMPVGTGGTVKAMYMDQVRDLGADIILGNTYHLMLRPSAERVAKLGGLHEFARWAGPILTDSGGFQVMSLAQLRKLTEKGVTFRSHIDGRAYEMSPERSIEIQGLLDSDIQMQLDECVALPSTPKDIERAMELSLRWAERCKVAFGNQPGKAMFGIVQGGDVADLRVRSAQALKAMDLKGYAIGGLAVGEPQDVMLEMLDITCPELPVEKPRYLMGVGTPDDILKSVARGIDMFDCVMPTRAGRHGLAFTRRGKVNLRNARHADDPRPLDEESPCPAARDYSRAYLHHLVKSGEALGGMLLTWNNLSYYQQLMQGIRDAIEAGRYSTFAEETQAAWGRGDIPLLA
;
A
#
# COMPACT_ATOMS: atom_id res chain seq x y z
N MET A 1 7.45 19.77 14.05
CA MET A 1 6.64 18.54 13.92
C MET A 1 5.42 18.69 14.82
N SER A 2 4.26 18.17 14.43
CA SER A 2 2.99 18.34 15.14
C SER A 2 2.83 17.29 16.23
N GLU A 3 2.25 17.65 17.38
CA GLU A 3 1.84 16.68 18.41
C GLU A 3 0.56 15.92 18.01
N ASN A 4 -0.13 16.37 16.96
CA ASN A 4 -1.42 15.85 16.51
C ASN A 4 -1.36 15.31 15.09
N PHE A 5 -2.26 14.37 14.80
CA PHE A 5 -2.58 13.97 13.42
C PHE A 5 -3.44 15.05 12.77
N GLU A 6 -3.04 15.51 11.59
CA GLU A 6 -3.81 16.45 10.78
C GLU A 6 -3.68 16.10 9.30
N PHE A 7 -4.80 16.12 8.57
CA PHE A 7 -4.78 16.11 7.11
C PHE A 7 -5.14 17.49 6.57
N LYS A 8 -4.28 18.03 5.72
CA LYS A 8 -4.48 19.30 5.03
C LYS A 8 -4.59 19.06 3.53
N LEU A 9 -5.74 19.39 2.96
CA LEU A 9 -5.90 19.48 1.51
C LEU A 9 -5.24 20.77 1.00
N ILE A 10 -4.37 20.68 0.01
CA ILE A 10 -3.57 21.80 -0.53
C ILE A 10 -4.13 22.25 -1.88
N ALA A 11 -4.34 21.31 -2.80
CA ALA A 11 -4.84 21.61 -4.14
C ALA A 11 -5.70 20.46 -4.68
N THR A 12 -6.53 20.76 -5.67
CA THR A 12 -7.36 19.79 -6.38
C THR A 12 -7.34 20.07 -7.88
N ASP A 13 -7.39 19.02 -8.68
CA ASP A 13 -7.66 19.07 -10.12
C ASP A 13 -8.71 18.01 -10.46
N GLY A 14 -9.95 18.46 -10.69
CA GLY A 14 -11.12 17.58 -10.65
C GLY A 14 -11.26 16.88 -9.29
N MET A 15 -11.31 15.54 -9.30
CA MET A 15 -11.37 14.72 -8.08
C MET A 15 -9.98 14.40 -7.51
N ALA A 16 -8.90 14.63 -8.27
CA ALA A 16 -7.55 14.39 -7.81
C ALA A 16 -7.15 15.42 -6.74
N ARG A 17 -6.46 14.95 -5.70
CA ARG A 17 -6.19 15.71 -4.48
C ARG A 17 -4.71 15.70 -4.16
N ARG A 18 -4.14 16.88 -3.92
CA ARG A 18 -2.81 17.09 -3.33
C ARG A 18 -3.00 17.54 -1.89
N GLY A 19 -2.46 16.79 -0.93
CA GLY A 19 -2.59 17.11 0.49
C GLY A 19 -1.41 16.59 1.31
N GLU A 20 -1.45 16.82 2.61
CA GLU A 20 -0.41 16.40 3.55
C GLU A 20 -1.01 15.85 4.83
N ILE A 21 -0.48 14.72 5.30
CA ILE A 21 -0.80 14.17 6.62
C ILE A 21 0.38 14.48 7.54
N THR A 22 0.19 15.32 8.54
CA THR A 22 1.22 15.64 9.53
C THR A 22 1.01 14.82 10.80
N MET A 23 2.09 14.21 11.29
CA MET A 23 2.14 13.39 12.51
C MET A 23 3.42 13.69 13.30
N PRO A 24 3.56 13.22 14.56
CA PRO A 24 4.77 13.45 15.35
C PRO A 24 6.07 12.99 14.70
N ARG A 25 6.02 11.90 13.93
CA ARG A 25 7.20 11.30 13.26
C ARG A 25 7.48 11.86 11.86
N GLY A 26 6.65 12.77 11.36
CA GLY A 26 6.88 13.41 10.06
C GLY A 26 5.61 13.78 9.32
N THR A 27 5.80 14.29 8.10
CA THR A 27 4.72 14.67 7.19
C THR A 27 4.73 13.75 5.99
N VAL A 28 3.56 13.24 5.61
CA VAL A 28 3.34 12.39 4.44
C VAL A 28 2.68 13.22 3.35
N ARG A 29 3.33 13.34 2.20
CA ARG A 29 2.79 14.03 1.02
C ARG A 29 1.84 13.11 0.26
N THR A 30 0.61 13.55 0.02
CA THR A 30 -0.41 12.81 -0.74
C THR A 30 -0.62 13.42 -2.15
N PRO A 31 -0.82 12.62 -3.21
CA PRO A 31 -0.90 11.16 -3.18
C PRO A 31 0.41 10.46 -2.79
N ALA A 32 0.29 9.41 -1.97
CA ALA A 32 1.39 8.71 -1.31
C ALA A 32 1.43 7.24 -1.72
N PHE A 33 2.63 6.72 -1.97
CA PHE A 33 2.86 5.28 -2.13
C PHE A 33 3.72 4.76 -0.98
N MET A 34 3.21 3.75 -0.28
CA MET A 34 3.82 3.13 0.90
C MET A 34 4.56 1.85 0.51
N PRO A 35 5.90 1.81 0.56
CA PRO A 35 6.64 0.56 0.42
C PRO A 35 6.26 -0.43 1.53
N VAL A 36 5.97 -1.68 1.14
CA VAL A 36 5.47 -2.71 2.07
C VAL A 36 6.61 -3.44 2.78
N GLY A 37 6.66 -3.30 4.11
CA GLY A 37 7.56 -3.94 5.04
C GLY A 37 6.97 -5.20 5.70
N THR A 38 6.89 -6.30 4.94
CA THR A 38 6.19 -7.54 5.36
C THR A 38 6.68 -8.12 6.69
N GLY A 39 7.97 -8.06 7.00
CA GLY A 39 8.54 -8.64 8.23
C GLY A 39 9.35 -7.64 9.04
N GLY A 40 8.90 -6.37 9.07
CA GLY A 40 9.68 -5.26 9.63
C GLY A 40 10.84 -4.81 8.74
N THR A 41 10.78 -5.13 7.45
CA THR A 41 11.77 -4.72 6.45
C THR A 41 11.12 -4.65 5.07
N VAL A 42 11.43 -3.60 4.31
CA VAL A 42 11.14 -3.53 2.87
C VAL A 42 12.14 -4.43 2.17
N LYS A 43 11.65 -5.54 1.61
CA LYS A 43 12.49 -6.62 1.09
C LYS A 43 13.52 -6.11 0.08
N ALA A 44 14.78 -6.50 0.29
CA ALA A 44 15.92 -6.17 -0.58
C ALA A 44 16.33 -4.68 -0.60
N MET A 45 15.97 -3.92 0.43
CA MET A 45 16.37 -2.53 0.64
C MET A 45 16.86 -2.32 2.06
N TYR A 46 17.85 -1.44 2.24
CA TYR A 46 18.07 -0.81 3.54
C TYR A 46 17.02 0.29 3.78
N MET A 47 16.62 0.50 5.03
CA MET A 47 15.52 1.43 5.35
C MET A 47 15.87 2.90 5.11
N ASP A 48 17.14 3.27 5.24
CA ASP A 48 17.67 4.57 4.82
C ASP A 48 17.55 4.77 3.31
N GLN A 49 17.89 3.76 2.50
CA GLN A 49 17.67 3.83 1.05
C GLN A 49 16.18 4.01 0.70
N VAL A 50 15.26 3.36 1.41
CA VAL A 50 13.82 3.56 1.21
C VAL A 50 13.43 5.03 1.45
N ARG A 51 13.98 5.66 2.49
CA ARG A 51 13.75 7.08 2.79
C ARG A 51 14.37 7.98 1.73
N ASP A 52 15.59 7.69 1.30
CA ASP A 52 16.34 8.51 0.33
C ASP A 52 15.67 8.50 -1.07
N LEU A 53 14.84 7.51 -1.36
CA LEU A 53 13.96 7.50 -2.54
C LEU A 53 12.80 8.50 -2.46
N GLY A 54 12.56 9.11 -1.30
CA GLY A 54 11.46 10.04 -1.06
C GLY A 54 10.18 9.39 -0.50
N ALA A 55 10.26 8.16 0.01
CA ALA A 55 9.13 7.56 0.73
C ALA A 55 8.95 8.25 2.08
N ASP A 56 7.78 8.83 2.31
CA ASP A 56 7.46 9.51 3.58
C ASP A 56 6.95 8.54 4.66
N ILE A 57 6.39 7.40 4.23
CA ILE A 57 5.71 6.42 5.09
C ILE A 57 5.88 5.01 4.51
N ILE A 58 5.90 3.99 5.36
CA ILE A 58 5.89 2.58 4.98
C ILE A 58 4.70 1.84 5.58
N LEU A 59 4.37 0.67 5.00
CA LEU A 59 3.37 -0.23 5.55
C LEU A 59 4.05 -1.39 6.31
N GLY A 60 3.74 -1.57 7.58
CA GLY A 60 4.08 -2.75 8.38
C GLY A 60 2.98 -3.80 8.33
N ASN A 61 3.34 -5.07 8.11
CA ASN A 61 2.36 -6.15 8.11
C ASN A 61 2.21 -6.76 9.50
N THR A 62 1.05 -6.55 10.11
CA THR A 62 0.75 -7.01 11.47
C THR A 62 0.75 -8.53 11.56
N TYR A 63 0.19 -9.22 10.55
CA TYR A 63 0.08 -10.68 10.58
C TYR A 63 1.44 -11.37 10.69
N HIS A 64 2.42 -10.95 9.89
CA HIS A 64 3.73 -11.56 9.95
C HIS A 64 4.50 -11.18 11.22
N LEU A 65 4.42 -9.91 11.65
CA LEU A 65 5.13 -9.42 12.82
C LEU A 65 4.62 -10.03 14.13
N MET A 66 3.31 -10.26 14.25
CA MET A 66 2.74 -10.93 15.43
C MET A 66 3.13 -12.41 15.54
N LEU A 67 3.36 -13.08 14.40
CA LEU A 67 3.80 -14.48 14.39
C LEU A 67 5.30 -14.59 14.64
N ARG A 68 6.10 -13.76 13.98
CA ARG A 68 7.56 -13.72 14.13
C ARG A 68 8.08 -12.33 13.81
N PRO A 69 8.67 -11.61 14.80
CA PRO A 69 9.18 -12.12 16.07
C PRO A 69 8.22 -12.08 17.28
N SER A 70 6.94 -11.74 17.04
CA SER A 70 5.91 -11.33 18.02
C SER A 70 5.91 -9.83 18.34
N ALA A 71 4.71 -9.28 18.52
CA ALA A 71 4.50 -7.86 18.78
C ALA A 71 5.07 -7.43 20.13
N GLU A 72 4.91 -8.26 21.16
CA GLU A 72 5.46 -8.03 22.50
C GLU A 72 6.99 -7.96 22.47
N ARG A 73 7.62 -8.80 21.63
CA ARG A 73 9.07 -8.77 21.48
C ARG A 73 9.52 -7.49 20.79
N VAL A 74 8.83 -7.06 19.73
CA VAL A 74 9.11 -5.78 19.06
C VAL A 74 8.95 -4.62 20.04
N ALA A 75 7.85 -4.60 20.82
CA ALA A 75 7.62 -3.57 21.84
C ALA A 75 8.76 -3.52 22.87
N LYS A 76 9.16 -4.68 23.41
CA LYS A 76 10.28 -4.79 24.36
C LYS A 76 11.61 -4.30 23.78
N LEU A 77 11.78 -4.37 22.46
CA LEU A 77 12.98 -3.90 21.74
C LEU A 77 12.88 -2.45 21.26
N GLY A 78 11.88 -1.69 21.72
CA GLY A 78 11.76 -0.25 21.42
C GLY A 78 10.71 0.11 20.36
N GLY A 79 9.84 -0.84 19.97
CA GLY A 79 8.82 -0.63 18.93
C GLY A 79 9.36 -0.83 17.52
N LEU A 80 8.47 -0.82 16.52
CA LEU A 80 8.84 -1.17 15.15
C LEU A 80 9.75 -0.14 14.50
N HIS A 81 9.62 1.13 14.86
CA HIS A 81 10.49 2.21 14.38
C HIS A 81 11.96 1.95 14.73
N GLU A 82 12.25 1.67 16.00
CA GLU A 82 13.60 1.36 16.47
C GLU A 82 14.08 0.03 15.89
N PHE A 83 13.24 -1.00 15.97
CA PHE A 83 13.57 -2.35 15.50
C PHE A 83 13.92 -2.39 14.00
N ALA A 84 13.19 -1.64 13.17
CA ALA A 84 13.42 -1.57 11.73
C ALA A 84 14.39 -0.43 11.33
N ARG A 85 14.80 0.44 12.25
CA ARG A 85 15.56 1.67 11.98
C ARG A 85 14.84 2.60 10.98
N TRP A 86 13.53 2.76 11.14
CA TRP A 86 12.71 3.67 10.34
C TRP A 86 12.17 4.81 11.21
N ALA A 87 12.68 6.01 10.99
CA ALA A 87 12.32 7.19 11.78
C ALA A 87 11.02 7.89 11.33
N GLY A 88 10.54 7.62 10.12
CA GLY A 88 9.32 8.23 9.58
C GLY A 88 8.05 7.50 10.05
N PRO A 89 6.87 7.98 9.61
CA PRO A 89 5.60 7.32 9.89
C PRO A 89 5.51 5.85 9.41
N ILE A 90 4.76 5.04 10.16
CA ILE A 90 4.40 3.66 9.81
C ILE A 90 2.87 3.51 9.87
N LEU A 91 2.28 3.00 8.78
CA LEU A 91 0.94 2.43 8.79
C LEU A 91 1.03 0.93 9.02
N THR A 92 0.22 0.36 9.91
CA THR A 92 0.10 -1.10 10.04
C THR A 92 -1.23 -1.58 9.53
N ASP A 93 -1.23 -2.62 8.69
CA ASP A 93 -2.47 -3.34 8.37
C ASP A 93 -3.03 -4.04 9.62
N SER A 94 -4.27 -4.51 9.56
CA SER A 94 -4.91 -5.20 10.70
C SER A 94 -4.55 -6.68 10.79
N GLY A 95 -3.92 -7.24 9.74
CA GLY A 95 -3.68 -8.67 9.54
C GLY A 95 -4.90 -9.46 9.03
N GLY A 96 -6.07 -8.84 8.87
CA GLY A 96 -7.31 -9.51 8.46
C GLY A 96 -7.19 -10.23 7.12
N PHE A 97 -6.74 -9.52 6.08
CA PHE A 97 -6.56 -10.10 4.73
C PHE A 97 -5.63 -11.32 4.72
N GLN A 98 -4.53 -11.29 5.47
CA GLN A 98 -3.55 -12.37 5.53
C GLN A 98 -4.08 -13.58 6.28
N VAL A 99 -4.87 -13.39 7.35
CA VAL A 99 -5.57 -14.50 7.98
C VAL A 99 -6.57 -15.12 7.01
N MET A 100 -7.27 -14.32 6.20
CA MET A 100 -8.22 -14.83 5.21
C MET A 100 -7.57 -15.44 3.96
N SER A 101 -6.32 -15.13 3.65
CA SER A 101 -5.65 -15.64 2.43
C SER A 101 -4.61 -16.73 2.72
N LEU A 102 -3.95 -16.71 3.88
CA LEU A 102 -2.83 -17.62 4.19
C LEU A 102 -3.19 -18.72 5.19
N ALA A 103 -4.20 -18.54 6.04
CA ALA A 103 -4.60 -19.57 6.99
C ALA A 103 -5.65 -20.52 6.38
N GLN A 104 -5.20 -21.71 5.97
CA GLN A 104 -6.07 -22.78 5.46
C GLN A 104 -7.10 -23.24 6.49
N LEU A 105 -6.72 -23.28 7.78
CA LEU A 105 -7.59 -23.60 8.89
C LEU A 105 -7.88 -22.34 9.68
N ARG A 106 -9.04 -21.73 9.40
CA ARG A 106 -9.57 -20.59 10.14
C ARG A 106 -11.03 -20.80 10.53
N LYS A 107 -11.44 -20.19 11.64
CA LYS A 107 -12.83 -20.10 12.07
C LYS A 107 -13.15 -18.66 12.41
N LEU A 108 -14.05 -18.08 11.63
CA LEU A 108 -14.55 -16.73 11.82
C LEU A 108 -15.79 -16.76 12.72
N THR A 109 -15.88 -15.82 13.65
CA THR A 109 -17.04 -15.60 14.52
C THR A 109 -17.25 -14.11 14.73
N GLU A 110 -18.37 -13.72 15.33
CA GLU A 110 -18.61 -12.32 15.74
C GLU A 110 -17.48 -11.76 16.63
N LYS A 111 -16.84 -12.60 17.45
CA LYS A 111 -15.77 -12.16 18.38
C LYS A 111 -14.45 -11.85 17.69
N GLY A 112 -14.16 -12.52 16.57
CA GLY A 112 -12.86 -12.48 15.91
C GLY A 112 -12.62 -13.73 15.06
N VAL A 113 -11.37 -13.93 14.67
CA VAL A 113 -10.92 -15.08 13.88
C VAL A 113 -9.90 -15.90 14.66
N THR A 114 -10.10 -17.21 14.69
CA THR A 114 -9.09 -18.17 15.16
C THR A 114 -8.46 -18.86 13.97
N PHE A 115 -7.14 -19.04 13.98
CA PHE A 115 -6.41 -19.64 12.87
C PHE A 115 -5.12 -20.32 13.34
N ARG A 116 -4.52 -21.14 12.48
CA ARG A 116 -3.19 -21.72 12.71
C ARG A 116 -2.12 -20.97 11.93
N SER A 117 -1.01 -20.69 12.59
CA SER A 117 0.19 -20.11 12.01
C SER A 117 0.74 -20.97 10.88
N HIS A 118 1.06 -20.34 9.74
CA HIS A 118 1.74 -21.00 8.62
C HIS A 118 3.23 -21.27 8.89
N ILE A 119 3.79 -20.74 9.98
CA ILE A 119 5.20 -20.88 10.34
C ILE A 119 5.43 -22.14 11.18
N ASP A 120 4.56 -22.38 12.17
CA ASP A 120 4.78 -23.40 13.21
C ASP A 120 3.50 -24.13 13.65
N GLY A 121 2.35 -23.86 13.01
CA GLY A 121 1.09 -24.55 13.28
C GLY A 121 0.40 -24.19 14.60
N ARG A 122 0.96 -23.27 15.39
CA ARG A 122 0.35 -22.79 16.65
C ARG A 122 -0.97 -22.10 16.36
N ALA A 123 -1.93 -22.28 17.27
CA ALA A 123 -3.22 -21.61 17.20
C ALA A 123 -3.11 -20.19 17.74
N TYR A 124 -3.74 -19.26 17.02
CA TYR A 124 -3.85 -17.85 17.37
C TYR A 124 -5.31 -17.41 17.30
N GLU A 125 -5.66 -16.41 18.09
CA GLU A 125 -6.93 -15.70 18.03
C GLU A 125 -6.65 -14.22 17.77
N MET A 126 -7.42 -13.64 16.85
CA MET A 126 -7.34 -12.22 16.50
C MET A 126 -8.73 -11.62 16.53
N SER A 127 -8.98 -10.81 17.55
CA SER A 127 -10.17 -9.96 17.68
C SER A 127 -9.86 -8.52 17.26
N PRO A 128 -10.88 -7.68 17.02
CA PRO A 128 -10.72 -6.23 16.87
C PRO A 128 -9.81 -5.59 17.92
N GLU A 129 -10.03 -5.91 19.20
CA GLU A 129 -9.27 -5.34 20.32
C GLU A 129 -7.81 -5.81 20.28
N ARG A 130 -7.59 -7.11 20.02
CA ARG A 130 -6.24 -7.67 19.93
C ARG A 130 -5.47 -7.14 18.72
N SER A 131 -6.15 -6.89 17.60
CA SER A 131 -5.52 -6.27 16.43
C SER A 131 -5.02 -4.86 16.75
N ILE A 132 -5.84 -4.04 17.41
CA ILE A 132 -5.45 -2.69 17.86
C ILE A 132 -4.32 -2.73 18.90
N GLU A 133 -4.40 -3.65 19.87
CA GLU A 133 -3.33 -3.86 20.86
C GLU A 133 -2.00 -4.20 20.19
N ILE A 134 -2.00 -5.13 19.23
CA ILE A 134 -0.79 -5.51 18.49
C ILE A 134 -0.21 -4.31 17.74
N GLN A 135 -1.05 -3.55 17.04
CA GLN A 135 -0.59 -2.37 16.29
C GLN A 135 0.00 -1.31 17.25
N GLY A 136 -0.58 -1.14 18.44
CA GLY A 136 -0.02 -0.33 19.52
C GLY A 136 1.34 -0.85 20.03
N LEU A 137 1.50 -2.16 20.22
CA LEU A 137 2.78 -2.79 20.60
C LEU A 137 3.85 -2.62 19.52
N LEU A 138 3.45 -2.61 18.24
CA LEU A 138 4.35 -2.31 17.12
C LEU A 138 4.70 -0.82 17.04
N ASP A 139 4.06 0.04 17.84
CA ASP A 139 4.21 1.50 17.83
C ASP A 139 3.88 2.14 16.48
N SER A 140 2.87 1.66 15.76
CA SER A 140 2.48 2.30 14.50
C SER A 140 1.77 3.64 14.71
N ASP A 141 1.89 4.49 13.70
CA ASP A 141 1.32 5.84 13.65
C ASP A 141 -0.13 5.80 13.14
N ILE A 142 -0.37 5.03 12.08
CA ILE A 142 -1.72 4.80 11.52
C ILE A 142 -2.08 3.32 11.68
N GLN A 143 -3.19 3.08 12.36
CA GLN A 143 -3.71 1.75 12.68
C GLN A 143 -4.95 1.45 11.85
N MET A 144 -4.99 0.29 11.21
CA MET A 144 -6.15 -0.13 10.44
C MET A 144 -7.11 -0.93 11.33
N GLN A 145 -8.43 -0.72 11.17
CA GLN A 145 -9.42 -1.60 11.80
C GLN A 145 -9.23 -3.05 11.33
N LEU A 146 -9.57 -4.01 12.19
CA LEU A 146 -9.78 -5.39 11.74
C LEU A 146 -11.09 -5.49 10.95
N ASP A 147 -11.04 -6.14 9.80
CA ASP A 147 -12.15 -6.32 8.88
C ASP A 147 -12.20 -7.74 8.28
N GLU A 148 -13.31 -8.07 7.63
CA GLU A 148 -13.45 -9.28 6.84
C GLU A 148 -13.41 -8.95 5.34
N CYS A 149 -12.27 -9.23 4.71
CA CYS A 149 -12.14 -9.13 3.26
C CYS A 149 -12.69 -10.38 2.56
N VAL A 150 -13.70 -10.19 1.71
CA VAL A 150 -14.26 -11.24 0.86
C VAL A 150 -13.53 -11.24 -0.49
N ALA A 151 -13.19 -12.42 -1.00
CA ALA A 151 -12.62 -12.57 -2.35
C ALA A 151 -13.72 -12.43 -3.41
N LEU A 152 -13.40 -11.83 -4.55
CA LEU A 152 -14.35 -11.66 -5.65
C LEU A 152 -14.07 -12.65 -6.80
N PRO A 153 -15.11 -13.13 -7.51
CA PRO A 153 -16.54 -12.84 -7.28
C PRO A 153 -17.11 -13.55 -6.04
N SER A 154 -18.14 -12.98 -5.43
CA SER A 154 -18.86 -13.56 -4.29
C SER A 154 -20.36 -13.27 -4.38
N THR A 155 -21.17 -13.95 -3.55
CA THR A 155 -22.60 -13.67 -3.53
C THR A 155 -22.89 -12.34 -2.84
N PRO A 156 -23.87 -11.55 -3.28
CA PRO A 156 -24.22 -10.28 -2.60
C PRO A 156 -24.52 -10.48 -1.11
N LYS A 157 -25.11 -11.62 -0.73
CA LYS A 157 -25.40 -11.98 0.66
C LYS A 157 -24.13 -12.18 1.49
N ASP A 158 -23.11 -12.83 0.93
CA ASP A 158 -21.84 -13.03 1.63
C ASP A 158 -21.07 -11.72 1.78
N ILE A 159 -21.12 -10.86 0.75
CA ILE A 159 -20.54 -9.52 0.76
C ILE A 159 -21.23 -8.64 1.82
N GLU A 160 -22.56 -8.64 1.86
CA GLU A 160 -23.33 -7.89 2.86
C GLU A 160 -23.01 -8.35 4.27
N ARG A 161 -23.02 -9.66 4.53
CA ARG A 161 -22.67 -10.23 5.84
C ARG A 161 -21.28 -9.78 6.31
N ALA A 162 -20.28 -9.85 5.43
CA ALA A 162 -18.91 -9.48 5.75
C ALA A 162 -18.74 -7.97 5.97
N MET A 163 -19.43 -7.15 5.17
CA MET A 163 -19.48 -5.70 5.33
C MET A 163 -20.09 -5.32 6.68
N GLU A 164 -21.23 -5.91 7.04
CA GLU A 164 -21.90 -5.64 8.32
C GLU A 164 -21.07 -6.09 9.52
N LEU A 165 -20.41 -7.25 9.44
CA LEU A 165 -19.46 -7.70 10.46
C LEU A 165 -18.30 -6.71 10.60
N SER A 166 -17.75 -6.25 9.47
CA SER A 166 -16.65 -5.28 9.45
C SER A 166 -17.04 -3.95 10.09
N LEU A 167 -18.28 -3.48 9.93
CA LEU A 167 -18.79 -2.27 10.61
C LEU A 167 -18.88 -2.47 12.13
N ARG A 168 -19.37 -3.62 12.60
CA ARG A 168 -19.40 -3.92 14.05
C ARG A 168 -17.98 -4.04 14.63
N TRP A 169 -17.05 -4.59 13.85
CA TRP A 169 -15.64 -4.65 14.23
C TRP A 169 -14.95 -3.28 14.19
N ALA A 170 -15.34 -2.38 13.30
CA ALA A 170 -14.85 -1.00 13.26
C ALA A 170 -15.18 -0.26 14.56
N GLU A 171 -16.41 -0.38 15.06
CA GLU A 171 -16.84 0.22 16.34
C GLU A 171 -16.00 -0.33 17.51
N ARG A 172 -15.77 -1.64 17.55
CA ARG A 172 -14.92 -2.29 18.56
C ARG A 172 -13.47 -1.84 18.48
N CYS A 173 -12.92 -1.70 17.27
CA CYS A 173 -11.59 -1.16 17.05
C CYS A 173 -11.50 0.29 17.55
N LYS A 174 -12.50 1.12 17.26
CA LYS A 174 -12.56 2.53 17.72
C LYS A 174 -12.53 2.62 19.24
N VAL A 175 -13.33 1.80 19.92
CA VAL A 175 -13.34 1.72 21.39
C VAL A 175 -11.98 1.27 21.94
N ALA A 176 -11.39 0.22 21.36
CA ALA A 176 -10.09 -0.30 21.78
C ALA A 176 -8.94 0.70 21.52
N PHE A 177 -9.03 1.45 20.41
CA PHE A 177 -8.04 2.48 20.06
C PHE A 177 -8.07 3.65 21.05
N GLY A 178 -9.27 4.04 21.49
CA GLY A 178 -9.45 5.11 22.48
C GLY A 178 -8.89 6.45 22.00
N ASN A 179 -8.32 7.22 22.93
CA ASN A 179 -7.69 8.50 22.61
C ASN A 179 -6.17 8.38 22.58
N GLN A 180 -5.59 8.39 21.39
CA GLN A 180 -4.15 8.41 21.16
C GLN A 180 -3.78 9.68 20.38
N PRO A 181 -3.37 10.77 21.07
CA PRO A 181 -2.86 11.97 20.42
C PRO A 181 -1.73 11.65 19.45
N GLY A 182 -1.67 12.36 18.32
CA GLY A 182 -0.64 12.14 17.30
C GLY A 182 -0.80 10.87 16.44
N LYS A 183 -1.59 9.87 16.85
CA LYS A 183 -1.87 8.64 16.09
C LYS A 183 -3.24 8.67 15.42
N ALA A 184 -3.47 7.78 14.46
CA ALA A 184 -4.75 7.64 13.78
C ALA A 184 -5.22 6.20 13.68
N MET A 185 -6.55 6.03 13.70
CA MET A 185 -7.21 4.80 13.28
C MET A 185 -8.00 5.09 12.01
N PHE A 186 -7.83 4.24 10.99
CA PHE A 186 -8.57 4.33 9.73
C PHE A 186 -9.64 3.25 9.68
N GLY A 187 -10.82 3.63 9.21
CA GLY A 187 -11.90 2.69 8.91
C GLY A 187 -11.69 2.05 7.54
N ILE A 188 -12.24 0.86 7.30
CA ILE A 188 -12.13 0.16 6.01
C ILE A 188 -13.52 -0.03 5.42
N VAL A 189 -13.80 0.70 4.33
CA VAL A 189 -15.02 0.55 3.55
C VAL A 189 -14.97 -0.82 2.85
N GLN A 190 -15.97 -1.64 3.15
CA GLN A 190 -16.23 -2.93 2.50
C GLN A 190 -17.49 -2.84 1.64
N GLY A 191 -17.89 -3.94 1.00
CA GLY A 191 -19.06 -3.98 0.11
C GLY A 191 -18.80 -4.59 -1.26
N GLY A 192 -17.58 -5.12 -1.50
CA GLY A 192 -17.25 -5.85 -2.73
C GLY A 192 -17.49 -5.02 -3.98
N ASP A 193 -18.10 -5.65 -4.98
CA ASP A 193 -18.56 -5.08 -6.25
C ASP A 193 -20.05 -4.66 -6.22
N VAL A 194 -20.61 -4.41 -5.03
CA VAL A 194 -22.02 -4.03 -4.86
C VAL A 194 -22.13 -2.56 -4.40
N ALA A 195 -22.58 -1.69 -5.31
CA ALA A 195 -22.67 -0.25 -5.12
C ALA A 195 -23.37 0.19 -3.83
N ASP A 196 -24.59 -0.33 -3.59
CA ASP A 196 -25.38 0.05 -2.41
C ASP A 196 -24.70 -0.32 -1.08
N LEU A 197 -23.96 -1.44 -1.07
CA LEU A 197 -23.21 -1.88 0.12
C LEU A 197 -22.00 -0.98 0.36
N ARG A 198 -21.33 -0.51 -0.69
CA ARG A 198 -20.24 0.46 -0.60
C ARG A 198 -20.71 1.77 0.02
N VAL A 199 -21.83 2.32 -0.47
CA VAL A 199 -22.42 3.55 0.06
C VAL A 199 -22.81 3.38 1.53
N ARG A 200 -23.52 2.31 1.88
CA ARG A 200 -23.88 1.99 3.28
C ARG A 200 -22.65 1.90 4.20
N SER A 201 -21.61 1.20 3.76
CA SER A 201 -20.38 1.04 4.54
C SER A 201 -19.65 2.37 4.73
N ALA A 202 -19.51 3.18 3.66
CA ALA A 202 -18.89 4.49 3.71
C ALA A 202 -19.63 5.45 4.66
N GLN A 203 -20.96 5.51 4.57
CA GLN A 203 -21.78 6.37 5.44
C GLN A 203 -21.72 5.95 6.91
N ALA A 204 -21.75 4.64 7.19
CA ALA A 204 -21.62 4.14 8.56
C ALA A 204 -20.25 4.47 9.17
N LEU A 205 -19.14 4.30 8.43
CA LEU A 205 -17.80 4.66 8.89
C LEU A 205 -17.64 6.18 9.02
N LYS A 206 -18.24 6.96 8.12
CA LYS A 206 -18.26 8.43 8.19
C LYS A 206 -18.91 8.91 9.49
N ALA A 207 -20.03 8.31 9.89
CA ALA A 207 -20.70 8.62 11.16
C ALA A 207 -19.83 8.34 12.39
N MET A 208 -18.79 7.50 12.28
CA MET A 208 -17.84 7.25 13.36
C MET A 208 -16.78 8.35 13.53
N ASP A 209 -16.68 9.32 12.61
CA ASP A 209 -15.67 10.41 12.60
C ASP A 209 -14.24 9.91 12.86
N LEU A 210 -13.79 9.01 11.99
CA LEU A 210 -12.42 8.49 12.04
C LEU A 210 -11.45 9.49 11.39
N LYS A 211 -10.14 9.27 11.61
CA LYS A 211 -9.10 10.18 11.10
C LYS A 211 -8.75 9.93 9.63
N GLY A 212 -9.20 8.82 9.05
CA GLY A 212 -9.06 8.49 7.64
C GLY A 212 -9.87 7.26 7.26
N TYR A 213 -10.01 7.03 5.95
CA TYR A 213 -10.89 6.00 5.40
C TYR A 213 -10.18 5.23 4.29
N ALA A 214 -10.05 3.93 4.48
CA ALA A 214 -9.54 3.03 3.47
C ALA A 214 -10.68 2.39 2.67
N ILE A 215 -10.37 1.98 1.44
CA ILE A 215 -11.24 1.20 0.57
C ILE A 215 -10.60 -0.17 0.44
N GLY A 216 -11.22 -1.16 1.09
CA GLY A 216 -10.78 -2.55 1.10
C GLY A 216 -11.62 -3.44 0.18
N GLY A 217 -11.18 -4.69 0.02
CA GLY A 217 -11.93 -5.68 -0.78
C GLY A 217 -12.01 -5.34 -2.27
N LEU A 218 -11.02 -4.63 -2.79
CA LEU A 218 -10.76 -4.40 -4.22
C LEU A 218 -9.32 -4.86 -4.53
N ALA A 219 -9.02 -5.08 -5.80
CA ALA A 219 -7.87 -5.81 -6.34
C ALA A 219 -7.71 -7.22 -5.75
N VAL A 220 -8.84 -7.91 -5.55
CA VAL A 220 -8.90 -9.27 -4.96
C VAL A 220 -9.42 -10.32 -5.94
N GLY A 221 -9.61 -9.97 -7.20
CA GLY A 221 -9.97 -10.89 -8.29
C GLY A 221 -10.85 -10.26 -9.37
N GLU A 222 -11.39 -9.08 -9.11
CA GLU A 222 -12.26 -8.37 -10.03
C GLU A 222 -11.48 -7.68 -11.17
N PRO A 223 -12.14 -7.42 -12.31
CA PRO A 223 -11.62 -6.58 -13.38
C PRO A 223 -11.33 -5.13 -12.96
N GLN A 224 -10.38 -4.46 -13.64
CA GLN A 224 -9.98 -3.09 -13.32
C GLN A 224 -11.15 -2.09 -13.43
N ASP A 225 -12.00 -2.23 -14.43
CA ASP A 225 -13.18 -1.38 -14.62
C ASP A 225 -14.17 -1.47 -13.46
N VAL A 226 -14.40 -2.68 -12.92
CA VAL A 226 -15.22 -2.89 -11.71
C VAL A 226 -14.61 -2.19 -10.50
N MET A 227 -13.30 -2.33 -10.29
CA MET A 227 -12.59 -1.61 -9.22
C MET A 227 -12.80 -0.10 -9.35
N LEU A 228 -12.61 0.46 -10.55
CA LEU A 228 -12.73 1.89 -10.82
C LEU A 228 -14.16 2.39 -10.65
N GLU A 229 -15.16 1.62 -11.08
CA GLU A 229 -16.57 1.92 -10.85
C GLU A 229 -16.89 2.00 -9.35
N MET A 230 -16.41 1.04 -8.56
CA MET A 230 -16.60 1.08 -7.10
C MET A 230 -15.91 2.28 -6.45
N LEU A 231 -14.79 2.76 -7.00
CA LEU A 231 -14.16 4.00 -6.55
C LEU A 231 -14.99 5.24 -6.91
N ASP A 232 -15.56 5.28 -8.11
CA ASP A 232 -16.45 6.37 -8.56
C ASP A 232 -17.69 6.49 -7.65
N ILE A 233 -18.18 5.37 -7.11
CA ILE A 233 -19.29 5.32 -6.15
C ILE A 233 -18.83 5.66 -4.72
N THR A 234 -17.70 5.11 -4.27
CA THR A 234 -17.32 5.17 -2.85
C THR A 234 -16.66 6.49 -2.46
N CYS A 235 -15.79 7.04 -3.31
CA CYS A 235 -15.00 8.21 -2.96
C CYS A 235 -15.84 9.47 -2.69
N PRO A 236 -16.93 9.75 -3.44
CA PRO A 236 -17.82 10.88 -3.14
C PRO A 236 -18.51 10.82 -1.78
N GLU A 237 -18.77 9.63 -1.25
CA GLU A 237 -19.43 9.46 0.06
C GLU A 237 -18.49 9.80 1.24
N LEU A 238 -17.17 9.69 1.03
CA LEU A 238 -16.16 9.87 2.05
C LEU A 238 -15.83 11.35 2.31
N PRO A 239 -15.60 11.76 3.58
CA PRO A 239 -15.25 13.13 3.93
C PRO A 239 -14.07 13.70 3.13
N VAL A 240 -14.19 14.95 2.69
CA VAL A 240 -13.16 15.60 1.86
C VAL A 240 -11.94 15.95 2.70
N GLU A 241 -12.17 16.35 3.93
CA GLU A 241 -11.18 16.76 4.94
C GLU A 241 -10.43 15.59 5.60
N LYS A 242 -10.59 14.35 5.08
CA LYS A 242 -9.92 13.16 5.58
C LYS A 242 -9.23 12.42 4.41
N PRO A 243 -8.10 11.74 4.66
CA PRO A 243 -7.39 10.99 3.63
C PRO A 243 -8.13 9.70 3.25
N ARG A 244 -7.98 9.32 1.98
CA ARG A 244 -8.57 8.14 1.36
C ARG A 244 -7.47 7.16 0.93
N TYR A 245 -7.52 5.94 1.43
CA TYR A 245 -6.47 4.93 1.22
C TYR A 245 -7.00 3.73 0.43
N LEU A 246 -6.49 3.50 -0.78
CA LEU A 246 -6.81 2.29 -1.54
C LEU A 246 -5.83 1.16 -1.22
N MET A 247 -6.34 0.08 -0.61
CA MET A 247 -5.51 -0.98 -0.05
C MET A 247 -5.09 -2.00 -1.13
N GLY A 248 -3.81 -2.35 -1.16
CA GLY A 248 -3.27 -3.46 -1.98
C GLY A 248 -3.17 -3.20 -3.49
N VAL A 249 -3.63 -2.05 -3.97
CA VAL A 249 -3.56 -1.64 -5.37
C VAL A 249 -2.22 -1.00 -5.67
N GLY A 250 -1.66 -1.30 -6.84
CA GLY A 250 -0.55 -0.46 -7.26
C GLY A 250 0.15 -0.81 -8.55
N THR A 251 -0.52 -1.22 -9.64
CA THR A 251 0.16 -0.96 -10.92
C THR A 251 0.26 0.56 -11.13
N PRO A 252 1.29 1.08 -11.84
CA PRO A 252 1.38 2.51 -12.12
C PRO A 252 0.12 3.09 -12.78
N ASP A 253 -0.55 2.31 -13.64
CA ASP A 253 -1.78 2.70 -14.31
C ASP A 253 -2.99 2.74 -13.36
N ASP A 254 -3.13 1.74 -12.47
CA ASP A 254 -4.19 1.76 -11.44
C ASP A 254 -4.07 3.01 -10.57
N ILE A 255 -2.84 3.36 -10.16
CA ILE A 255 -2.57 4.53 -9.33
C ILE A 255 -3.08 5.81 -10.03
N LEU A 256 -2.72 6.04 -11.29
CA LEU A 256 -3.19 7.23 -12.03
C LEU A 256 -4.72 7.26 -12.11
N LYS A 257 -5.35 6.13 -12.42
CA LYS A 257 -6.80 6.05 -12.55
C LYS A 257 -7.54 6.21 -11.22
N SER A 258 -6.94 5.75 -10.13
CA SER A 258 -7.50 5.87 -8.77
C SER A 258 -7.28 7.26 -8.16
N VAL A 259 -6.14 7.90 -8.41
CA VAL A 259 -5.92 9.31 -8.02
C VAL A 259 -6.91 10.22 -8.74
N ALA A 260 -7.21 9.96 -10.02
CA ALA A 260 -8.25 10.67 -10.77
C ALA A 260 -9.65 10.58 -10.11
N ARG A 261 -9.84 9.64 -9.18
CA ARG A 261 -11.10 9.41 -8.43
C ARG A 261 -11.01 9.85 -6.97
N GLY A 262 -9.88 10.48 -6.60
CA GLY A 262 -9.68 11.10 -5.30
C GLY A 262 -9.09 10.18 -4.23
N ILE A 263 -8.35 9.15 -4.60
CA ILE A 263 -7.50 8.38 -3.66
C ILE A 263 -6.21 9.17 -3.33
N ASP A 264 -5.82 9.14 -2.05
CA ASP A 264 -4.65 9.85 -1.52
C ASP A 264 -3.48 8.92 -1.12
N MET A 265 -3.74 7.65 -0.85
CA MET A 265 -2.74 6.71 -0.35
C MET A 265 -2.86 5.35 -1.02
N PHE A 266 -1.72 4.70 -1.23
CA PHE A 266 -1.59 3.40 -1.86
C PHE A 266 -0.52 2.57 -1.16
N ASP A 267 -0.67 1.25 -1.19
CA ASP A 267 0.40 0.30 -0.90
C ASP A 267 0.34 -0.85 -1.91
N CYS A 268 1.50 -1.37 -2.28
CA CYS A 268 1.54 -2.63 -3.01
C CYS A 268 2.89 -3.31 -2.85
N VAL A 269 2.87 -4.64 -2.75
CA VAL A 269 4.10 -5.44 -2.81
C VAL A 269 4.70 -5.51 -4.22
N MET A 270 3.95 -5.10 -5.25
CA MET A 270 4.32 -5.25 -6.65
C MET A 270 5.72 -4.72 -6.99
N PRO A 271 6.13 -3.47 -6.70
CA PRO A 271 7.45 -2.98 -7.10
C PRO A 271 8.59 -3.84 -6.55
N THR A 272 8.52 -4.23 -5.26
CA THR A 272 9.58 -5.06 -4.65
C THR A 272 9.52 -6.51 -5.14
N ARG A 273 8.32 -7.10 -5.26
CA ARG A 273 8.16 -8.49 -5.71
C ARG A 273 8.55 -8.64 -7.18
N ALA A 274 8.12 -7.72 -8.03
CA ALA A 274 8.47 -7.66 -9.45
C ALA A 274 9.98 -7.52 -9.63
N GLY A 275 10.63 -6.63 -8.87
CA GLY A 275 12.08 -6.41 -8.92
C GLY A 275 12.85 -7.70 -8.61
N ARG A 276 12.50 -8.39 -7.51
CA ARG A 276 13.10 -9.70 -7.17
C ARG A 276 12.82 -10.81 -8.21
N HIS A 277 11.86 -10.61 -9.10
CA HIS A 277 11.54 -11.53 -10.20
C HIS A 277 11.98 -11.01 -11.58
N GLY A 278 12.89 -10.04 -11.63
CA GLY A 278 13.50 -9.61 -12.89
C GLY A 278 12.67 -8.63 -13.71
N LEU A 279 11.58 -8.08 -13.16
CA LEU A 279 10.75 -7.10 -13.83
C LEU A 279 11.04 -5.69 -13.29
N ALA A 280 11.46 -4.80 -14.18
CA ALA A 280 11.71 -3.40 -13.90
C ALA A 280 10.53 -2.52 -14.38
N PHE A 281 10.20 -1.48 -13.62
CA PHE A 281 9.36 -0.38 -14.06
C PHE A 281 10.24 0.81 -14.44
N THR A 282 9.94 1.43 -15.58
CA THR A 282 10.67 2.59 -16.12
C THR A 282 9.67 3.63 -16.61
N ARG A 283 10.12 4.84 -16.95
CA ARG A 283 9.28 5.85 -17.62
C ARG A 283 8.71 5.38 -18.97
N ARG A 284 9.27 4.33 -19.56
CA ARG A 284 8.81 3.71 -20.81
C ARG A 284 8.01 2.43 -20.60
N GLY A 285 7.62 2.13 -19.36
CA GLY A 285 6.83 0.95 -19.02
C GLY A 285 7.69 -0.19 -18.47
N LYS A 286 7.18 -1.42 -18.63
CA LYS A 286 7.74 -2.62 -18.00
C LYS A 286 8.87 -3.22 -18.85
N VAL A 287 9.98 -3.59 -18.21
CA VAL A 287 11.12 -4.28 -18.84
C VAL A 287 11.37 -5.61 -18.12
N ASN A 288 11.40 -6.72 -18.84
CA ASN A 288 11.65 -8.05 -18.28
C ASN A 288 13.09 -8.49 -18.55
N LEU A 289 13.95 -8.36 -17.55
CA LEU A 289 15.37 -8.68 -17.67
C LEU A 289 15.67 -10.17 -17.74
N ARG A 290 14.67 -11.06 -17.77
CA ARG A 290 14.88 -12.46 -18.15
C ARG A 290 14.96 -12.67 -19.66
N ASN A 291 14.51 -11.70 -20.46
CA ASN A 291 14.51 -11.81 -21.91
C ASN A 291 15.96 -11.81 -22.44
N ALA A 292 16.27 -12.75 -23.34
CA ALA A 292 17.59 -12.92 -23.95
C ALA A 292 18.07 -11.67 -24.69
N ARG A 293 17.16 -10.80 -25.13
CA ARG A 293 17.46 -9.52 -25.79
C ARG A 293 18.38 -8.59 -24.99
N HIS A 294 18.50 -8.82 -23.68
CA HIS A 294 19.30 -7.99 -22.78
C HIS A 294 20.71 -8.53 -22.56
N ALA A 295 21.05 -9.73 -23.03
CA ALA A 295 22.30 -10.42 -22.70
C ALA A 295 23.55 -9.60 -23.03
N ASP A 296 23.53 -8.91 -24.18
CA ASP A 296 24.66 -8.14 -24.70
C ASP A 296 24.37 -6.63 -24.76
N ASP A 297 23.31 -6.15 -24.12
CA ASP A 297 22.92 -4.72 -24.18
C ASP A 297 23.70 -3.90 -23.12
N PRO A 298 24.69 -3.07 -23.53
CA PRO A 298 25.52 -2.30 -22.59
C PRO A 298 24.79 -1.07 -22.05
N ARG A 299 23.63 -0.69 -22.64
CA ARG A 299 22.85 0.47 -22.22
C ARG A 299 22.18 0.21 -20.87
N PRO A 300 21.90 1.24 -20.07
CA PRO A 300 21.24 1.06 -18.79
C PRO A 300 19.73 0.84 -18.95
N LEU A 301 19.03 0.58 -17.84
CA LEU A 301 17.55 0.48 -17.86
C LEU A 301 16.93 1.79 -18.31
N ASP A 302 17.42 2.90 -17.75
CA ASP A 302 16.91 4.25 -17.93
C ASP A 302 18.00 5.31 -17.63
N GLU A 303 18.53 5.96 -18.67
CA GLU A 303 19.57 6.99 -18.58
C GLU A 303 19.13 8.29 -17.89
N GLU A 304 17.82 8.58 -17.88
CA GLU A 304 17.25 9.80 -17.27
C GLU A 304 16.82 9.57 -15.82
N SER A 305 16.90 8.32 -15.33
CA SER A 305 16.49 8.01 -13.98
C SER A 305 17.46 8.62 -12.94
N PRO A 306 16.94 9.23 -11.86
CA PRO A 306 17.76 9.65 -10.74
C PRO A 306 18.36 8.46 -9.97
N CYS A 307 17.82 7.25 -10.14
CA CYS A 307 18.28 6.06 -9.43
C CYS A 307 19.53 5.44 -10.07
N PRO A 308 20.65 5.31 -9.33
CA PRO A 308 21.86 4.64 -9.82
C PRO A 308 21.63 3.23 -10.35
N ALA A 309 20.76 2.43 -9.72
CA ALA A 309 20.43 1.08 -10.20
C ALA A 309 19.83 1.05 -11.61
N ALA A 310 19.18 2.14 -12.02
CA ALA A 310 18.54 2.26 -13.32
C ALA A 310 19.47 2.87 -14.38
N ARG A 311 20.37 3.79 -13.97
CA ARG A 311 21.21 4.62 -14.84
C ARG A 311 22.63 4.08 -15.01
N ASP A 312 23.22 3.51 -13.97
CA ASP A 312 24.67 3.25 -13.91
C ASP A 312 25.02 1.78 -14.21
N TYR A 313 24.05 0.87 -14.19
CA TYR A 313 24.23 -0.55 -14.51
C TYR A 313 23.70 -0.89 -15.90
N SER A 314 24.47 -1.65 -16.67
CA SER A 314 24.02 -2.13 -17.98
C SER A 314 22.90 -3.17 -17.85
N ARG A 315 22.04 -3.22 -18.87
CA ARG A 315 21.04 -4.26 -19.04
C ARG A 315 21.66 -5.65 -19.10
N ALA A 316 22.82 -5.80 -19.74
CA ALA A 316 23.60 -7.04 -19.78
C ALA A 316 23.97 -7.54 -18.38
N TYR A 317 24.49 -6.65 -17.52
CA TYR A 317 24.86 -7.03 -16.17
C TYR A 317 23.63 -7.38 -15.32
N LEU A 318 22.58 -6.57 -15.39
CA LEU A 318 21.34 -6.83 -14.66
C LEU A 318 20.65 -8.13 -15.14
N HIS A 319 20.65 -8.40 -16.45
CA HIS A 319 20.19 -9.66 -17.05
C HIS A 319 20.96 -10.85 -16.49
N HIS A 320 22.30 -10.76 -16.48
CA HIS A 320 23.17 -11.78 -15.93
C HIS A 320 22.80 -12.08 -14.47
N LEU A 321 22.74 -11.07 -13.59
CA LEU A 321 22.40 -11.25 -12.17
C LEU A 321 21.02 -11.90 -11.97
N VAL A 322 20.03 -11.49 -12.76
CA VAL A 322 18.67 -12.06 -12.70
C VAL A 322 18.67 -13.53 -13.15
N LYS A 323 19.44 -13.88 -14.17
CA LYS A 323 19.52 -15.25 -14.72
C LYS A 323 20.33 -16.18 -13.84
N SER A 324 21.38 -15.69 -13.18
CA SER A 324 22.19 -16.46 -12.23
C SER A 324 21.54 -16.58 -10.86
N GLY A 325 20.51 -15.79 -10.56
CA GLY A 325 19.82 -15.83 -9.27
C GLY A 325 20.57 -15.09 -8.16
N GLU A 326 21.48 -14.18 -8.53
CA GLU A 326 22.24 -13.38 -7.58
C GLU A 326 21.35 -12.39 -6.82
N ALA A 327 21.51 -12.33 -5.50
CA ALA A 327 20.69 -11.47 -4.63
C ALA A 327 20.76 -10.00 -5.05
N LEU A 328 21.94 -9.55 -5.51
CA LEU A 328 22.16 -8.19 -6.00
C LEU A 328 21.21 -7.81 -7.14
N GLY A 329 20.85 -8.74 -8.03
CA GLY A 329 19.90 -8.47 -9.12
C GLY A 329 18.52 -8.09 -8.57
N GLY A 330 18.04 -8.81 -7.56
CA GLY A 330 16.78 -8.50 -6.88
C GLY A 330 16.83 -7.18 -6.10
N MET A 331 17.98 -6.85 -5.49
CA MET A 331 18.19 -5.58 -4.78
C MET A 331 18.16 -4.38 -5.74
N LEU A 332 18.96 -4.42 -6.83
CA LEU A 332 19.03 -3.32 -7.81
C LEU A 332 17.69 -3.06 -8.48
N LEU A 333 16.97 -4.11 -8.88
CA LEU A 333 15.66 -3.94 -9.51
C LEU A 333 14.57 -3.49 -8.53
N THR A 334 14.67 -3.89 -7.26
CA THR A 334 13.78 -3.36 -6.21
C THR A 334 14.03 -1.87 -5.98
N TRP A 335 15.31 -1.47 -5.92
CA TRP A 335 15.71 -0.07 -5.79
C TRP A 335 15.20 0.78 -6.96
N ASN A 336 15.39 0.32 -8.20
CA ASN A 336 14.81 0.96 -9.39
C ASN A 336 13.30 1.12 -9.27
N ASN A 337 12.59 0.03 -8.97
CA ASN A 337 11.13 0.03 -8.99
C ASN A 337 10.53 0.95 -7.93
N LEU A 338 11.08 0.95 -6.71
CA LEU A 338 10.63 1.87 -5.67
C LEU A 338 10.94 3.33 -6.03
N SER A 339 12.11 3.59 -6.63
CA SER A 339 12.44 4.94 -7.10
C SER A 339 11.44 5.43 -8.15
N TYR A 340 11.09 4.58 -9.10
CA TYR A 340 10.11 4.92 -10.13
C TYR A 340 8.73 5.23 -9.54
N TYR A 341 8.28 4.45 -8.54
CA TYR A 341 7.00 4.72 -7.89
C TYR A 341 7.00 6.05 -7.13
N GLN A 342 8.09 6.39 -6.43
CA GLN A 342 8.18 7.68 -5.75
C GLN A 342 8.25 8.86 -6.73
N GLN A 343 8.94 8.69 -7.87
CA GLN A 343 8.92 9.69 -8.96
C GLN A 343 7.53 9.88 -9.56
N LEU A 344 6.79 8.78 -9.78
CA LEU A 344 5.41 8.84 -10.24
C LEU A 344 4.53 9.62 -9.26
N MET A 345 4.63 9.33 -7.96
CA MET A 345 3.89 10.09 -6.93
C MET A 345 4.27 11.56 -6.94
N GLN A 346 5.55 11.90 -7.11
CA GLN A 346 5.98 13.30 -7.20
C GLN A 346 5.37 13.99 -8.42
N GLY A 347 5.45 13.38 -9.61
CA GLY A 347 4.86 13.94 -10.82
C GLY A 347 3.34 14.11 -10.71
N ILE A 348 2.65 13.17 -10.08
CA ILE A 348 1.22 13.28 -9.75
C ILE A 348 0.95 14.51 -8.89
N ARG A 349 1.68 14.68 -7.78
CA ARG A 349 1.52 15.83 -6.88
C ARG A 349 1.73 17.16 -7.58
N ASP A 350 2.81 17.25 -8.36
CA ASP A 350 3.15 18.47 -9.11
C ASP A 350 2.09 18.79 -10.17
N ALA A 351 1.56 17.77 -10.85
CA ALA A 351 0.54 17.95 -11.88
C ALA A 351 -0.82 18.40 -11.30
N ILE A 352 -1.22 17.88 -10.13
CA ILE A 352 -2.44 18.32 -9.44
C ILE A 352 -2.28 19.79 -9.01
N GLU A 353 -1.14 20.15 -8.42
CA GLU A 353 -0.90 21.52 -7.96
C GLU A 353 -0.83 22.54 -9.12
N ALA A 354 -0.38 22.09 -10.29
CA ALA A 354 -0.37 22.89 -11.51
C ALA A 354 -1.69 22.84 -12.33
N GLY A 355 -2.72 22.11 -11.89
CA GLY A 355 -4.00 21.99 -12.60
C GLY A 355 -3.89 21.34 -13.99
N ARG A 356 -2.99 20.37 -14.15
CA ARG A 356 -2.72 19.67 -15.43
C ARG A 356 -2.70 18.15 -15.30
N TYR A 357 -3.42 17.60 -14.32
CA TYR A 357 -3.39 16.18 -13.98
C TYR A 357 -3.76 15.27 -15.15
N SER A 358 -4.83 15.59 -15.90
CA SER A 358 -5.25 14.80 -17.08
C SER A 358 -4.14 14.70 -18.12
N THR A 359 -3.54 15.84 -18.48
CA THR A 359 -2.44 15.89 -19.45
C THR A 359 -1.23 15.09 -18.96
N PHE A 360 -0.86 15.22 -17.68
CA PHE A 360 0.23 14.44 -17.10
C PHE A 360 -0.04 12.92 -17.17
N ALA A 361 -1.27 12.49 -16.88
CA ALA A 361 -1.64 11.08 -16.94
C ALA A 361 -1.55 10.53 -18.38
N GLU A 362 -2.06 11.28 -19.36
CA GLU A 362 -2.00 10.94 -20.79
C GLU A 362 -0.55 10.86 -21.30
N GLU A 363 0.28 11.86 -20.99
CA GLU A 363 1.71 11.89 -21.34
C GLU A 363 2.46 10.70 -20.74
N THR A 364 2.16 10.37 -19.49
CA THR A 364 2.77 9.26 -18.76
C THR A 364 2.36 7.91 -19.36
N GLN A 365 1.08 7.70 -19.64
CA GLN A 365 0.58 6.48 -20.29
C GLN A 365 1.13 6.32 -21.71
N ALA A 366 1.20 7.41 -22.49
CA ALA A 366 1.82 7.41 -23.80
C ALA A 366 3.32 7.06 -23.72
N ALA A 367 4.02 7.55 -22.70
CA ALA A 367 5.41 7.18 -22.44
C ALA A 367 5.57 5.68 -22.18
N TRP A 368 4.69 5.08 -21.38
CA TRP A 368 4.65 3.62 -21.17
C TRP A 368 4.35 2.85 -22.45
N GLY A 369 3.48 3.38 -23.31
CA GLY A 369 3.14 2.79 -24.60
C GLY A 369 4.33 2.66 -25.56
N ARG A 370 5.38 3.48 -25.41
CA ARG A 370 6.63 3.36 -26.18
C ARG A 370 7.40 2.08 -25.88
N GLY A 371 7.10 1.43 -24.75
CA GLY A 371 7.70 0.16 -24.35
C GLY A 371 9.22 0.20 -24.25
N ASP A 372 9.79 -1.00 -24.17
CA ASP A 372 11.23 -1.19 -24.06
C ASP A 372 12.00 -0.61 -25.27
N ILE A 373 13.27 -0.26 -25.08
CA ILE A 373 14.11 0.33 -26.13
C ILE A 373 14.32 -0.65 -27.29
N PRO A 374 14.57 -0.19 -28.54
CA PRO A 374 14.91 -1.08 -29.65
C PRO A 374 16.17 -1.92 -29.39
N LEU A 375 16.23 -3.11 -29.99
CA LEU A 375 17.44 -3.93 -30.02
C LEU A 375 18.60 -3.13 -30.63
N LEU A 376 19.82 -3.38 -30.14
CA LEU A 376 21.01 -2.94 -30.88
C LEU A 376 21.06 -3.69 -32.21
N ALA A 377 21.44 -2.96 -33.26
CA ALA A 377 21.54 -3.47 -34.62
C ALA A 377 22.68 -4.49 -34.76
#